data_AF-A0A522C7X5-F1
#
_entry.id   AF-A0A522C7X5-F1
#
_cell.length_a   1.000
_cell.length_b   1.000
_cell.length_c   1.000
_cell.angle_alpha   90.00
_cell.angle_beta   90.00
_cell.angle_gamma   90.00
#
_symmetry.space_group_name_H-M   'P 1'
#
loop_
_entity.id
_entity.type
_entity.pdbx_description
1 polymer ?
#
loop_
_entity_poly.entity_id
_entity_poly.type
_entity_poly.pdbx_seq_one_letter_code
_entity_poly.pdbx_strand_id
1 'polypeptide(L)'
;MTVTDAARESVESMLEANPTRSHLNPPPSYDLADHPLPTGREEIWRFTPLKRLRGLLDGEASAAHLTWETSLPEGVTLTEITAEQAVELGELAPNDRPSALAVARAGGALLLDIPAEAEPD
;
A
#
# COMPACT_ATOMS: atom_id res chain seq x y z
N MET A 1 -0.71 3.25 -40.85
CA MET A 1 0.46 2.41 -40.59
C MET A 1 0.00 1.28 -39.69
N THR A 2 -0.15 0.07 -40.21
CA THR A 2 -0.63 -1.09 -39.43
C THR A 2 0.56 -1.77 -38.76
N VAL A 3 0.55 -1.84 -37.43
CA VAL A 3 1.53 -2.61 -36.65
C VAL A 3 1.31 -4.09 -36.95
N THR A 4 2.36 -4.79 -37.35
CA THR A 4 2.35 -6.25 -37.58
C THR A 4 2.45 -6.99 -36.26
N ASP A 5 1.92 -8.22 -36.17
CA ASP A 5 2.00 -9.03 -34.94
C ASP A 5 3.46 -9.26 -34.49
N ALA A 6 4.39 -9.42 -35.43
CA ALA A 6 5.81 -9.51 -35.14
C ALA A 6 6.39 -8.26 -34.44
N ALA A 7 5.87 -7.07 -34.75
CA ALA A 7 6.26 -5.84 -34.08
C ALA A 7 5.67 -5.75 -32.66
N ARG A 8 4.47 -6.31 -32.42
CA ARG A 8 3.88 -6.39 -31.06
C ARG A 8 4.67 -7.36 -30.19
N GLU A 9 4.97 -8.56 -30.67
CA GLU A 9 5.78 -9.56 -29.95
C GLU A 9 7.20 -9.06 -29.64
N SER A 10 7.80 -8.31 -30.56
CA SER A 10 9.13 -7.69 -30.31
C SER A 10 9.07 -6.65 -29.19
N VAL A 11 8.00 -5.87 -29.10
CA VAL A 11 7.81 -4.89 -28.02
C VAL A 11 7.49 -5.60 -26.70
N GLU A 12 6.63 -6.62 -26.71
CA GLU A 12 6.31 -7.43 -25.53
C GLU A 12 7.53 -8.15 -24.96
N SER A 13 8.40 -8.70 -25.81
CA SER A 13 9.64 -9.35 -25.37
C SER A 13 10.73 -8.39 -24.87
N MET A 14 10.67 -7.11 -25.24
CA MET A 14 11.56 -6.06 -24.73
C MET A 14 11.07 -5.45 -23.41
N LEU A 15 9.80 -5.61 -23.08
CA LEU A 15 9.26 -5.20 -21.79
C LEU A 15 9.78 -6.18 -20.73
N GLU A 16 10.52 -5.67 -19.75
CA GLU A 16 10.82 -6.37 -18.50
C GLU A 16 9.55 -6.46 -17.63
N ALA A 17 8.51 -7.10 -18.17
CA ALA A 17 7.20 -7.26 -17.55
C ALA A 17 7.22 -8.27 -16.40
N ASN A 18 8.32 -9.03 -16.26
CA ASN A 18 8.49 -9.98 -15.19
C ASN A 18 9.04 -9.27 -13.95
N PRO A 19 8.33 -9.29 -12.82
CA PRO A 19 8.81 -8.65 -11.61
C PRO A 19 10.09 -9.34 -11.13
N THR A 20 11.13 -8.56 -10.88
CA THR A 20 12.39 -9.04 -10.30
C THR A 20 12.12 -9.64 -8.93
N ARG A 21 12.08 -10.97 -8.83
CA ARG A 21 11.98 -11.68 -7.54
C ARG A 21 13.35 -11.63 -6.87
N SER A 22 13.46 -10.76 -5.88
CA SER A 22 14.65 -10.59 -5.06
C SER A 22 14.26 -10.57 -3.59
N HIS A 23 15.15 -11.01 -2.71
CA HIS A 23 14.99 -10.78 -1.27
C HIS A 23 14.95 -9.29 -0.90
N LEU A 24 15.40 -8.41 -1.81
CA LEU A 24 15.32 -6.96 -1.68
C LEU A 24 13.99 -6.39 -2.21
N ASN A 25 13.18 -7.20 -2.91
CA ASN A 25 11.91 -6.77 -3.50
C ASN A 25 10.91 -7.95 -3.48
N PRO A 26 10.41 -8.35 -2.29
CA PRO A 26 9.33 -9.32 -2.22
C PRO A 26 8.08 -8.77 -2.91
N PRO A 27 7.23 -9.63 -3.52
CA PRO A 27 5.96 -9.19 -4.07
C PRO A 27 5.10 -8.52 -3.00
N PRO A 28 4.40 -7.41 -3.31
CA PRO A 28 3.49 -6.78 -2.38
C PRO A 28 2.29 -7.72 -2.10
N SER A 29 1.80 -7.73 -0.86
CA SER A 29 0.74 -8.62 -0.41
C SER A 29 -0.03 -8.02 0.77
N TYR A 30 -1.33 -8.29 0.81
CA TYR A 30 -2.19 -7.98 1.95
C TYR A 30 -2.15 -9.05 3.05
N ASP A 31 -1.59 -10.25 2.78
CA ASP A 31 -1.43 -11.28 3.80
C ASP A 31 -0.25 -10.94 4.71
N LEU A 32 -0.52 -10.76 6.01
CA LEU A 32 0.51 -10.48 7.00
C LEU A 32 1.55 -11.61 7.10
N ALA A 33 1.20 -12.85 6.75
CA ALA A 33 2.13 -13.97 6.74
C ALA A 33 3.24 -13.82 5.70
N ASP A 34 3.02 -13.05 4.63
CA ASP A 34 4.04 -12.74 3.61
C ASP A 34 5.07 -11.72 4.12
N HIS A 35 4.80 -11.07 5.25
CA HIS A 35 5.65 -10.05 5.86
C HIS A 35 6.12 -10.48 7.27
N PRO A 36 7.03 -11.46 7.39
CA PRO A 36 7.46 -11.98 8.68
C PRO A 36 8.16 -10.93 9.56
N LEU A 37 8.21 -11.19 10.86
CA LEU A 37 8.94 -10.34 11.81
C LEU A 37 10.41 -10.23 11.42
N PRO A 38 10.96 -9.01 11.28
CA PRO A 38 12.36 -8.84 10.90
C PRO A 38 13.30 -9.21 12.04
N THR A 39 14.40 -9.87 11.70
CA THR A 39 15.45 -10.24 12.65
C THR A 39 16.54 -9.16 12.79
N GLY A 40 16.60 -8.23 11.83
CA GLY A 40 17.61 -7.19 11.72
C GLY A 40 18.85 -7.61 10.95
N ARG A 41 18.86 -8.82 10.38
CA ARG A 41 19.92 -9.33 9.51
C ARG A 41 19.64 -9.09 8.04
N GLU A 42 18.41 -8.71 7.73
CA GLU A 42 17.94 -8.43 6.39
C GLU A 42 18.41 -7.04 5.94
N GLU A 43 18.85 -6.94 4.69
CA GLU A 43 19.40 -5.69 4.11
C GLU A 43 18.40 -4.53 4.18
N ILE A 44 17.11 -4.81 3.94
CA ILE A 44 16.01 -3.84 4.01
C ILE A 44 15.82 -3.24 5.42
N TRP A 45 16.34 -3.89 6.47
CA TRP A 45 16.23 -3.45 7.86
C TRP A 45 17.58 -2.98 8.45
N ARG A 46 18.68 -2.95 7.67
CA ARG A 46 20.05 -2.72 8.18
C ARG A 46 20.25 -1.39 8.90
N PHE A 47 19.43 -0.40 8.58
CA PHE A 47 19.46 0.93 9.21
C PHE A 47 18.28 1.20 10.14
N THR A 48 17.35 0.26 10.25
CA THR A 48 16.19 0.39 11.13
C THR A 48 16.60 -0.03 12.53
N PRO A 49 16.43 0.83 13.56
CA PRO A 49 16.82 0.50 14.92
C PRO A 49 15.81 -0.44 15.59
N LEU A 50 15.70 -1.69 15.11
CA LEU A 50 14.70 -2.67 15.57
C LEU A 50 14.69 -2.89 17.08
N LYS A 51 15.85 -2.79 17.75
CA LYS A 51 15.92 -2.87 19.21
C LYS A 51 15.12 -1.76 19.91
N ARG A 52 15.08 -0.55 19.35
CA ARG A 52 14.31 0.59 19.88
C ARG A 52 12.83 0.51 19.52
N LEU A 53 12.50 -0.15 18.40
CA LEU A 53 11.14 -0.35 17.91
C LEU A 53 10.53 -1.69 18.33
N ARG A 54 11.11 -2.37 19.32
CA ARG A 54 10.61 -3.65 19.82
C ARG A 54 9.16 -3.50 20.29
N GLY A 55 8.29 -4.45 19.95
CA GLY A 55 6.86 -4.40 20.24
C GLY A 55 6.04 -3.78 19.11
N LEU A 56 6.58 -2.79 18.38
CA LEU A 56 5.84 -2.08 17.35
C LEU A 56 5.35 -3.01 16.22
N LEU A 57 6.19 -3.97 15.82
CA LEU A 57 5.92 -4.89 14.72
C LEU A 57 5.15 -6.15 15.16
N ASP A 58 4.79 -6.26 16.44
CA ASP A 58 3.96 -7.36 16.93
C ASP A 58 2.49 -7.14 16.58
N GLY A 59 2.09 -5.89 16.30
CA GLY A 59 0.78 -5.57 15.76
C GLY A 59 -0.36 -5.78 16.76
N GLU A 60 -0.12 -5.43 18.02
CA GLU A 60 -1.15 -5.45 19.06
C GLU A 60 -2.38 -4.64 18.63
N ALA A 61 -3.57 -5.19 18.89
CA ALA A 61 -4.80 -4.51 18.56
C ALA A 61 -4.99 -3.25 19.43
N SER A 62 -5.45 -2.18 18.82
CA SER A 62 -5.77 -0.92 19.49
C SER A 62 -7.12 -0.42 19.03
N ALA A 63 -7.90 0.14 19.95
CA ALA A 63 -9.13 0.88 19.62
C ALA A 63 -8.87 2.38 19.45
N ALA A 64 -7.61 2.82 19.63
CA ALA A 64 -7.25 4.22 19.50
C ALA A 64 -7.36 4.67 18.05
N HIS A 65 -7.99 5.82 17.84
CA HIS A 65 -8.12 6.49 16.57
C HIS A 65 -7.91 7.99 16.79
N LEU A 66 -7.46 8.67 15.74
CA LEU A 66 -7.39 10.13 15.76
C LEU A 66 -8.81 10.70 15.67
N THR A 67 -9.06 11.79 16.38
CA THR A 67 -10.21 12.66 16.13
C THR A 67 -9.81 13.69 15.08
N TRP A 68 -10.69 13.94 14.11
CA TRP A 68 -10.41 14.84 13.00
C TRP A 68 -11.50 15.91 12.96
N GLU A 69 -11.09 17.15 12.68
CA GLU A 69 -11.99 18.22 12.28
C GLU A 69 -11.63 18.59 10.85
N THR A 70 -12.63 18.69 9.97
CA THR A 70 -12.41 18.90 8.55
C THR A 70 -13.26 20.04 8.02
N SER A 71 -12.64 20.91 7.23
CA SER A 71 -13.31 21.90 6.40
C SER A 71 -13.05 21.53 4.94
N LEU A 72 -14.09 21.14 4.21
CA LEU A 72 -13.98 20.67 2.84
C LEU A 72 -14.59 21.69 1.87
N PRO A 73 -13.97 21.90 0.69
CA PRO A 73 -14.58 22.68 -0.38
C PRO A 73 -15.94 22.11 -0.82
N GLU A 74 -16.74 22.92 -1.51
CA GLU A 74 -17.99 22.45 -2.08
C GLU A 74 -17.75 21.26 -3.03
N GLY A 75 -18.57 20.21 -2.90
CA GLY A 75 -18.47 19.00 -3.72
C GLY A 75 -17.43 17.98 -3.25
N VAL A 76 -16.44 18.35 -2.43
CA VAL A 76 -15.48 17.39 -1.84
C VAL A 76 -16.14 16.67 -0.67
N THR A 77 -16.04 15.33 -0.66
CA THR A 77 -16.62 14.52 0.42
C THR A 77 -15.57 13.70 1.13
N LEU A 78 -15.79 13.45 2.43
CA LEU A 78 -14.98 12.56 3.24
C LEU A 78 -15.90 11.54 3.90
N THR A 79 -15.69 10.26 3.61
CA THR A 79 -16.55 9.17 4.10
C THR A 79 -15.71 8.01 4.63
N GLU A 80 -16.23 7.31 5.64
CA GLU A 80 -15.63 6.06 6.10
C GLU A 80 -16.02 4.91 5.16
N ILE A 81 -15.03 4.12 4.77
CA ILE A 81 -15.19 2.91 3.95
C ILE A 81 -14.58 1.70 4.65
N THR A 82 -15.06 0.52 4.28
CA THR A 82 -14.55 -0.75 4.82
C THR A 82 -13.13 -1.03 4.34
N ALA A 83 -12.43 -1.93 5.03
CA ALA A 83 -11.09 -2.34 4.63
C ALA A 83 -11.11 -3.03 3.26
N GLU A 84 -12.15 -3.80 2.95
CA GLU A 84 -12.33 -4.48 1.67
C GLU A 84 -12.50 -3.47 0.52
N GLN A 85 -13.31 -2.43 0.71
CA GLN A 85 -13.46 -1.34 -0.27
C GLN A 85 -12.14 -0.59 -0.47
N ALA A 86 -11.39 -0.35 0.61
CA ALA A 86 -10.09 0.31 0.52
C ALA A 86 -9.07 -0.54 -0.25
N VAL A 87 -9.10 -1.87 -0.07
CA VAL A 87 -8.27 -2.82 -0.83
C VAL A 87 -8.65 -2.85 -2.31
N GLU A 88 -9.94 -2.81 -2.63
CA GLU A 88 -10.43 -2.79 -4.02
C GLU A 88 -10.05 -1.50 -4.76
N LEU A 89 -10.09 -0.36 -4.07
CA LEU A 89 -9.64 0.93 -4.62
C LEU A 89 -8.11 1.08 -4.64
N GLY A 90 -7.40 0.36 -3.77
CA GLY A 90 -5.96 0.46 -3.59
C GLY A 90 -5.17 -0.18 -4.73
N GLU A 91 -4.26 0.59 -5.33
CA GLU A 91 -3.43 0.11 -6.44
C GLU A 91 -2.25 -0.77 -5.98
N LEU A 92 -1.63 -0.43 -4.84
CA LEU A 92 -0.42 -1.08 -4.34
C LEU A 92 -0.68 -1.73 -2.99
N ALA A 93 -0.56 -3.06 -2.97
CA ALA A 93 -0.60 -3.81 -1.73
C ALA A 93 0.65 -3.51 -0.86
N PRO A 94 0.57 -3.75 0.47
CA PRO A 94 1.70 -3.59 1.38
C PRO A 94 2.96 -4.33 0.93
N ASN A 95 4.11 -3.66 1.02
CA ASN A 95 5.41 -4.21 0.66
C ASN A 95 6.30 -4.49 1.89
N ASP A 96 5.81 -4.17 3.09
CA ASP A 96 6.51 -4.45 4.35
C ASP A 96 5.54 -4.77 5.50
N ARG A 97 6.11 -5.26 6.60
CA ARG A 97 5.32 -5.64 7.78
C ARG A 97 4.57 -4.47 8.44
N PRO A 98 5.16 -3.27 8.64
CA PRO A 98 4.41 -2.13 9.18
C PRO A 98 3.18 -1.76 8.35
N SER A 99 3.30 -1.69 7.03
CA SER A 99 2.19 -1.37 6.14
C SER A 99 1.13 -2.47 6.13
N ALA A 100 1.55 -3.75 6.13
CA ALA A 100 0.62 -4.87 6.23
C ALA A 100 -0.15 -4.88 7.56
N LEU A 101 0.53 -4.55 8.65
CA LEU A 101 -0.10 -4.38 9.96
C LEU A 101 -1.08 -3.20 9.98
N ALA A 102 -0.72 -2.08 9.35
CA ALA A 102 -1.61 -0.92 9.26
C ALA A 102 -2.92 -1.30 8.56
N VAL A 103 -2.86 -1.97 7.40
CA VAL A 103 -4.06 -2.42 6.68
C VAL A 103 -4.85 -3.42 7.50
N ALA A 104 -4.20 -4.44 8.08
CA ALA A 104 -4.86 -5.48 8.85
C ALA A 104 -5.52 -4.97 10.16
N ARG A 105 -5.10 -3.81 10.67
CA ARG A 105 -5.58 -3.24 11.94
C ARG A 105 -6.39 -1.95 11.81
N ALA A 106 -6.42 -1.30 10.65
CA ALA A 106 -7.10 -0.02 10.47
C ALA A 106 -8.62 -0.10 10.67
N GLY A 107 -9.24 -1.26 10.41
CA GLY A 107 -10.69 -1.45 10.52
C GLY A 107 -11.50 -0.78 9.41
N GLY A 108 -10.84 -0.06 8.50
CA GLY A 108 -11.44 0.70 7.40
C GLY A 108 -10.47 1.76 6.89
N ALA A 109 -10.97 2.68 6.07
CA ALA A 109 -10.25 3.85 5.62
C ALA A 109 -11.19 5.06 5.52
N LEU A 110 -10.61 6.26 5.43
CA LEU A 110 -11.34 7.46 5.02
C LEU A 110 -11.13 7.68 3.53
N LEU A 111 -12.22 7.73 2.77
CA LEU A 111 -12.25 8.08 1.35
C LEU A 111 -12.51 9.57 1.22
N LEU A 112 -11.47 10.30 0.78
CA LEU A 112 -11.59 11.69 0.33
C LEU A 112 -11.90 11.66 -1.17
N ASP A 113 -13.13 11.98 -1.54
CA ASP A 113 -13.58 12.03 -2.93
C ASP A 113 -13.56 13.47 -3.43
N ILE A 114 -12.84 13.69 -4.54
CA ILE A 114 -12.70 14.98 -5.19
C ILE A 114 -13.34 14.87 -6.58
N PRO A 115 -14.41 15.64 -6.87
CA PRO A 115 -15.03 15.63 -8.19
C PRO A 115 -14.03 15.96 -9.30
N ALA A 116 -14.24 15.37 -10.48
CA ALA A 116 -13.47 15.74 -11.66
C ALA A 116 -13.63 17.24 -11.95
N GLU A 117 -12.55 17.88 -12.40
CA GLU A 117 -12.49 19.33 -12.68
C GLU A 117 -12.82 20.22 -11.48
N ALA A 118 -12.69 19.72 -10.24
CA ALA A 118 -12.80 20.56 -9.06
C ALA A 118 -11.71 21.64 -9.06
N GLU A 119 -12.13 22.90 -8.95
CA GLU A 119 -11.26 24.07 -8.74
C GLU A 119 -11.63 24.68 -7.38
N PRO A 120 -11.00 24.22 -6.28
CA PRO A 120 -11.22 24.83 -4.97
C PRO A 120 -10.63 26.25 -4.94
N ASP A 121 -11.34 27.17 -4.29
CA ASP A 121 -10.89 28.55 -4.04
C ASP A 121 -9.57 28.66 -3.24
#